data_AF-A0A7Z0MSI5-F1
#
_entry.id   AF-A0A7Z0MSI5-F1
#
_cell.length_a   1.000
_cell.length_b   1.000
_cell.length_c   1.000
_cell.angle_alpha   90.00
_cell.angle_beta   90.00
_cell.angle_gamma   90.00
#
_symmetry.space_group_name_H-M   'P 1'
#
loop_
_entity.id
_entity.type
_entity.pdbx_description
1 polymer ?
#
loop_
_entity_poly.entity_id
_entity_poly.type
_entity_poly.pdbx_seq_one_letter_code
_entity_poly.pdbx_strand_id
1 'polypeptide(L)' 'MNWTSPAEFFAMGGYGQYVWGSVAVTLVVLCAEWLLLRQRRKAALSLVKRQLILKEEEFR' A
#
# COMPACT_ATOMS: atom_id res chain seq x y z
N MET A 1 -22.77 27.03 14.53
CA MET A 1 -22.95 25.68 15.10
C MET A 1 -21.57 25.07 15.22
N ASN A 2 -21.07 24.96 16.45
CA ASN A 2 -19.70 24.55 16.73
C ASN A 2 -19.52 23.06 16.47
N TRP A 3 -18.69 22.75 15.47
CA TRP A 3 -18.24 21.40 15.15
C TRP A 3 -17.19 21.01 16.19
N THR A 4 -17.65 20.62 17.39
CA THR A 4 -16.82 20.68 18.61
C THR A 4 -16.01 19.40 18.84
N SER A 5 -16.26 18.31 18.11
CA SER A 5 -15.48 17.09 18.35
C SER A 5 -15.40 16.16 17.13
N PRO A 6 -14.19 15.66 16.79
CA PRO A 6 -14.04 14.49 15.92
C PRO A 6 -14.87 13.30 16.38
N ALA A 7 -15.10 13.17 17.70
CA ALA A 7 -15.92 12.11 18.28
C ALA A 7 -17.38 12.13 17.78
N GLU A 8 -17.96 13.31 17.50
CA GLU A 8 -19.31 13.40 16.92
C GLU A 8 -19.35 12.95 15.45
N PHE A 9 -18.22 13.04 14.73
CA PHE A 9 -18.08 12.55 13.36
C PHE A 9 -18.01 11.02 13.28
N PHE A 10 -17.30 10.40 14.23
CA PHE A 10 -17.30 8.94 14.41
C PHE A 10 -18.63 8.44 14.99
N ALA A 11 -19.26 9.22 15.85
CA ALA A 11 -20.53 8.91 16.50
C ALA A 11 -21.76 9.53 15.79
N MET A 12 -21.66 9.84 14.49
CA MET A 12 -22.79 10.28 13.66
C MET A 12 -23.82 9.14 13.49
N GLY A 13 -24.58 8.84 14.55
CA GLY A 13 -25.87 8.15 14.52
C GLY A 13 -26.00 6.89 13.66
N GLY A 14 -24.93 6.09 13.51
CA GLY A 14 -24.94 4.86 12.71
C GLY A 14 -24.40 4.96 11.28
N TYR A 15 -24.13 6.15 10.74
CA TYR A 15 -23.59 6.33 9.38
C TYR A 15 -22.07 6.28 9.29
N GLY A 16 -21.37 6.57 10.40
CA GLY A 16 -19.90 6.56 10.44
C GLY A 16 -19.30 5.20 10.03
N GLN A 17 -19.95 4.09 10.38
CA GLN A 17 -19.49 2.75 10.04
C GLN A 17 -19.41 2.50 8.53
N TYR A 18 -20.31 3.08 7.73
CA TYR A 18 -20.28 2.93 6.27
C TYR A 18 -19.13 3.72 5.64
N VAL A 19 -18.92 4.96 6.08
CA VAL A 19 -17.85 5.83 5.58
C VAL A 19 -16.48 5.25 5.96
N TRP A 20 -16.31 4.87 7.22
CA TRP A 20 -15.08 4.27 7.69
C TRP A 20 -14.85 2.88 7.10
N GLY A 21 -15.91 2.12 6.84
CA GLY A 21 -15.86 0.85 6.12
C GLY A 21 -15.29 1.00 4.71
N SER A 22 -15.83 1.93 3.90
CA SER A 22 -15.32 2.17 2.55
C SER A 22 -13.90 2.73 2.53
N VAL A 23 -13.56 3.60 3.48
CA VAL A 23 -12.20 4.15 3.63
C VAL A 23 -11.22 3.03 4.02
N ALA A 24 -11.60 2.16 4.96
CA ALA A 24 -10.79 1.03 5.38
C ALA A 24 -10.57 0.05 4.23
N VAL A 25 -11.62 -0.31 3.47
CA VAL A 25 -11.50 -1.18 2.29
C VAL A 25 -10.56 -0.56 1.26
N THR A 26 -10.68 0.74 0.99
CA THR A 26 -9.81 1.46 0.06
C THR A 26 -8.35 1.44 0.52
N LEU A 27 -8.10 1.70 1.81
CA LEU A 27 -6.75 1.62 2.40
C LEU A 27 -6.17 0.21 2.31
N VAL A 28 -6.98 -0.83 2.52
CA VAL A 28 -6.55 -2.22 2.40
C VAL A 28 -6.13 -2.54 0.96
N VAL A 29 -6.92 -2.12 -0.04
CA VAL A 29 -6.58 -2.32 -1.46
C VAL A 29 -5.29 -1.59 -1.82
N LEU A 30 -5.13 -0.32 -1.40
CA LEU A 30 -3.90 0.44 -1.63
C LEU A 30 -2.67 -0.20 -0.97
N CYS A 31 -2.81 -0.69 0.27
CA CYS A 31 -1.75 -1.42 0.95
C CYS A 31 -1.39 -2.72 0.22
N ALA A 32 -2.38 -3.46 -0.27
CA ALA A 32 -2.15 -4.68 -1.04
C ALA A 32 -1.40 -4.37 -2.34
N GLU A 33 -1.85 -3.40 -3.12
CA GLU A 33 -1.18 -2.92 -4.34
C GLU A 33 0.28 -2.49 -4.05
N TRP A 34 0.49 -1.73 -2.99
CA TRP A 34 1.83 -1.30 -2.57
C TRP A 34 2.74 -2.48 -2.25
N LEU A 35 2.23 -3.47 -1.50
CA LEU A 35 2.97 -4.68 -1.17
C LEU A 35 3.32 -5.49 -2.42
N LEU A 36 2.35 -5.73 -3.32
CA LEU A 36 2.59 -6.42 -4.59
C LEU A 36 3.62 -5.68 -5.43
N LEU A 37 3.51 -4.35 -5.56
CA LEU A 37 4.44 -3.54 -6.33
C LEU A 37 5.86 -3.63 -5.74
N ARG A 38 5.98 -3.61 -4.41
CA ARG A 38 7.26 -3.77 -3.72
C ARG A 38 7.87 -5.16 -3.95
N GLN A 39 7.05 -6.21 -3.96
CA GLN A 39 7.51 -7.57 -4.30
C GLN A 39 8.00 -7.63 -5.75
N ARG A 40 7.24 -7.08 -6.70
CA ARG A 40 7.63 -7.05 -8.12
C ARG A 40 8.92 -6.25 -8.35
N ARG A 41 9.09 -5.11 -7.66
CA ARG A 41 10.33 -4.33 -7.70
C ARG A 41 11.53 -5.13 -7.18
N LYS A 42 11.38 -5.86 -6.06
CA LYS A 42 12.44 -6.71 -5.53
C LYS A 42 12.82 -7.83 -6.51
N ALA A 43 11.84 -8.47 -7.15
CA ALA A 43 12.06 -9.50 -8.16
C ALA A 43 12.77 -8.95 -9.41
N ALA A 44 12.37 -7.77 -9.91
CA ALA A 44 13.04 -7.15 -11.04
C ALA A 44 14.51 -6.79 -10.71
N LEU A 45 14.76 -6.24 -9.52
CA LEU A 45 16.12 -5.90 -9.08
C LEU A 45 17.01 -7.13 -8.89
N SER A 46 16.46 -8.25 -8.38
CA SER A 46 17.25 -9.48 -8.24
C SER A 46 17.62 -10.10 -9.59
N LEU A 47 16.74 -9.99 -10.58
CA LEU A 47 17.03 -10.41 -11.97
C LEU A 47 18.15 -9.57 -12.58
N VAL A 48 18.09 -8.24 -12.46
CA VAL A 48 19.15 -7.35 -12.97
C VAL A 48 20.49 -7.64 -12.28
N LYS A 49 20.50 -7.83 -10.95
CA LYS A 49 21.73 -8.20 -10.22
C LYS A 49 22.35 -9.50 -10.72
N ARG A 50 21.54 -10.53 -10.99
CA ARG A 50 22.03 -11.80 -11.55
C ARG A 50 22.66 -11.63 -12.93
N GLN A 51 22.07 -10.80 -13.78
CA GLN A 51 22.61 -10.51 -15.11
C GLN A 51 23.95 -9.78 -15.05
N LEU A 52 24.13 -8.86 -14.09
CA LEU A 52 25.41 -8.17 -13.90
C LEU A 52 26.52 -9.12 -13.45
N ILE A 53 26.24 -10.02 -12.51
CA ILE A 53 27.22 -11.01 -12.03
C ILE A 53 27.66 -11.94 -13.16
N LEU A 54 26.72 -12.45 -13.97
CA LEU A 54 27.04 -13.32 -15.11
C LEU A 54 27.86 -12.60 -16.18
N LYS A 55 27.55 -11.33 -16.44
CA LYS A 55 28.30 -10.51 -17.41
C LYS A 55 29.71 -10.17 -16.93
N GLU A 56 29.92 -10.07 -15.63
CA GLU A 56 31.24 -9.87 -15.02
C GLU A 56 32.10 -11.14 -15.10
N GLU A 57 31.49 -12.32 -15.04
CA GLU A 57 32.19 -13.61 -15.24
C GLU A 57 32.49 -13.89 -16.72
N GLU A 58 31.61 -13.50 -17.65
CA GLU A 58 31.82 -13.67 -19.10
C GLU A 58 32.92 -12.75 -19.66
N PHE A 59 33.20 -11.62 -18.99
CA PHE A 59 34.21 -10.65 -19.44
C PHE A 59 35.60 -10.87 -18.81
N ARG A 60 35.77 -11.88 -17.95
CA ARG A 60 37.04 -12.24 -17.31
C ARG A 60 37.67 -13.47 -17.98
#